data_AF-A0A8H7XW49-F1
#
_entry.id   AF-A0A8H7XW49-F1
#
_cell.length_a   1.000
_cell.length_b   1.000
_cell.length_c   1.000
_cell.angle_alpha   90.00
_cell.angle_beta   90.00
_cell.angle_gamma   90.00
#
_symmetry.space_group_name_H-M   'P 1'
#
loop_
_entity.id
_entity.type
_entity.pdbx_description
1 polymer ?
#
loop_
_entity_poly.entity_id
_entity_poly.type
_entity_poly.pdbx_seq_one_letter_code
_entity_poly.pdbx_strand_id
1 'polypeptide(L)'
;MSARSSLPIIKDATPPHSNSDTSKISGNASANIKRMLGDVPAIFTSYFKPEEREYNGFGRDVQDKMIVTELSVLPNAEDPSKMEGRAVFELDVSQDTHLANFNTQIQAFFPMSTPAGTNRPTKATSSPPHLDISRISGNASEEIKRTLGNIPAIFATYIKCGRYTGFGKAIKERMMVTELSIIPKAEEPLKLEGRAVIEIDVMEDMVNAEDNIHGGCLAFLIDV
;
A
#
# COMPACT_ATOMS: atom_id res chain seq x y z
N MET A 1 -40.43 27.19 -13.63
CA MET A 1 -40.60 25.73 -13.47
C MET A 1 -39.27 25.08 -13.85
N SER A 2 -38.44 24.74 -12.85
CA SER A 2 -37.11 24.16 -13.03
C SER A 2 -37.18 22.72 -12.52
N ALA A 3 -36.98 21.76 -13.40
CA ALA A 3 -37.07 20.34 -13.09
C ALA A 3 -35.80 19.90 -12.36
N ARG A 4 -35.92 19.60 -11.06
CA ARG A 4 -34.89 18.87 -10.31
C ARG A 4 -34.92 17.41 -10.77
N SER A 5 -33.90 17.02 -11.52
CA SER A 5 -33.55 15.63 -11.80
C SER A 5 -33.16 14.95 -10.48
N SER A 6 -34.04 14.07 -10.00
CA SER A 6 -33.77 13.19 -8.86
C SER A 6 -32.89 12.03 -9.32
N LEU A 7 -31.64 12.02 -8.87
CA LEU A 7 -30.73 10.89 -9.05
C LEU A 7 -31.29 9.64 -8.34
N PRO A 8 -31.15 8.45 -8.94
CA PRO A 8 -31.62 7.22 -8.32
C PRO A 8 -30.78 6.92 -7.07
N ILE A 9 -31.48 6.72 -5.95
CA ILE A 9 -30.92 6.16 -4.72
C ILE A 9 -30.61 4.70 -5.03
N ILE A 10 -29.33 4.35 -5.17
CA ILE A 10 -28.87 2.97 -5.24
C ILE A 10 -29.11 2.37 -3.86
N LYS A 11 -30.21 1.62 -3.72
CA LYS A 11 -30.49 0.83 -2.52
C LYS A 11 -29.72 -0.48 -2.61
N ASP A 12 -28.83 -0.69 -1.63
CA ASP A 12 -28.30 -1.96 -1.17
C ASP A 12 -27.81 -2.92 -2.26
N ALA A 13 -26.65 -2.60 -2.85
CA ALA A 13 -25.82 -3.64 -3.43
C ALA A 13 -25.12 -4.36 -2.26
N THR A 14 -25.72 -5.45 -1.78
CA THR A 14 -25.03 -6.37 -0.88
C THR A 14 -23.74 -6.80 -1.58
N PRO A 15 -22.54 -6.52 -1.03
CA PRO A 15 -21.31 -6.90 -1.69
C PRO A 15 -21.31 -8.43 -1.88
N PRO A 16 -20.86 -8.93 -3.05
CA PRO A 16 -20.77 -10.36 -3.27
C PRO A 16 -19.99 -10.98 -2.12
N HIS A 17 -20.55 -12.02 -1.50
CA HIS A 17 -19.87 -12.74 -0.43
C HIS A 17 -18.55 -13.29 -0.96
N SER A 18 -17.44 -12.63 -0.59
CA SER A 18 -16.12 -13.14 -0.87
C SER A 18 -15.97 -14.47 -0.16
N ASN A 19 -15.66 -15.51 -0.92
CA ASN A 19 -15.46 -16.87 -0.41
C ASN A 19 -14.02 -17.04 0.13
N SER A 20 -13.41 -15.95 0.62
CA SER A 20 -12.03 -15.98 1.10
C SER A 20 -11.94 -16.91 2.32
N ASP A 21 -11.09 -17.92 2.20
CA ASP A 21 -10.86 -18.89 3.27
C ASP A 21 -10.05 -18.23 4.39
N THR A 22 -10.76 -17.48 5.25
CA THR A 22 -10.16 -16.77 6.39
C THR A 22 -9.51 -17.69 7.41
N SER A 23 -9.72 -19.02 7.32
CA SER A 23 -9.07 -19.99 8.23
C SER A 23 -7.55 -20.03 8.07
N LYS A 24 -7.04 -19.58 6.92
CA LYS A 24 -5.60 -19.47 6.62
C LYS A 24 -4.97 -18.19 7.16
N ILE A 25 -5.78 -17.21 7.59
CA ILE A 25 -5.30 -15.93 8.08
C ILE A 25 -5.09 -16.02 9.59
N SER A 26 -3.82 -16.05 10.01
CA SER A 26 -3.43 -16.05 11.42
C SER A 26 -3.63 -14.67 12.08
N GLY A 27 -3.31 -14.56 13.38
CA GLY A 27 -3.43 -13.32 14.15
C GLY A 27 -4.77 -13.14 14.88
N ASN A 28 -4.86 -12.06 15.68
CA ASN A 28 -5.98 -11.80 16.58
C ASN A 28 -7.04 -10.82 16.03
N ALA A 29 -6.96 -10.43 14.75
CA ALA A 29 -7.99 -9.60 14.14
C ALA A 29 -9.35 -10.31 14.11
N SER A 30 -10.43 -9.53 14.17
CA SER A 30 -11.80 -10.07 14.15
C SER A 30 -12.09 -10.81 12.84
N ALA A 31 -13.02 -11.76 12.87
CA ALA A 31 -13.43 -12.49 11.67
C ALA A 31 -13.94 -11.57 10.55
N ASN A 32 -14.56 -10.44 10.91
CA ASN A 32 -15.01 -9.44 9.94
C ASN A 32 -13.83 -8.75 9.26
N ILE A 33 -12.81 -8.35 10.03
CA ILE A 33 -11.57 -7.77 9.47
C ILE A 33 -10.87 -8.80 8.58
N LYS A 34 -10.75 -10.05 9.04
CA LYS A 34 -10.14 -11.13 8.23
C LYS A 34 -10.89 -11.40 6.94
N ARG A 35 -12.23 -11.38 6.95
CA ARG A 35 -13.04 -11.56 5.75
C ARG A 35 -12.90 -10.39 4.78
N MET A 36 -12.94 -9.18 5.32
CA MET A 36 -12.76 -7.96 4.55
C MET A 36 -11.39 -7.93 3.90
N LEU A 37 -10.33 -8.21 4.67
CA LEU A 37 -8.95 -8.11 4.23
C LEU A 37 -8.43 -9.34 3.49
N GLY A 38 -9.06 -10.50 3.67
CA GLY A 38 -8.66 -11.75 3.04
C GLY A 38 -9.04 -11.88 1.57
N ASP A 39 -9.90 -11.01 1.04
CA ASP A 39 -10.19 -10.91 -0.40
C ASP A 39 -9.59 -9.62 -0.96
N VAL A 40 -8.28 -9.67 -1.21
CA VAL A 40 -7.50 -8.53 -1.70
C VAL A 40 -8.13 -7.93 -2.97
N PRO A 41 -8.49 -8.70 -4.01
CA PRO A 41 -9.18 -8.15 -5.18
C PRO A 41 -10.49 -7.43 -4.85
N ALA A 42 -11.33 -7.98 -3.97
CA ALA A 42 -12.59 -7.35 -3.61
C ALA A 42 -12.40 -6.02 -2.87
N ILE A 43 -11.41 -5.94 -1.98
CA ILE A 43 -11.03 -4.70 -1.28
C ILE A 43 -10.70 -3.62 -2.29
N PHE A 44 -9.75 -3.90 -3.20
CA PHE A 44 -9.32 -2.92 -4.19
C PHE A 44 -10.47 -2.49 -5.09
N THR A 45 -11.26 -3.44 -5.55
CA THR A 45 -12.42 -3.19 -6.43
C THR A 45 -13.50 -2.34 -5.75
N SER A 46 -13.57 -2.35 -4.41
CA SER A 46 -14.54 -1.55 -3.65
C SER A 46 -14.25 -0.04 -3.66
N TYR A 47 -13.00 0.38 -3.89
CA TYR A 47 -12.63 1.81 -3.94
C TYR A 47 -12.91 2.47 -5.28
N PHE A 48 -13.02 1.68 -6.34
CA PHE A 48 -13.24 2.20 -7.69
C PHE A 48 -14.72 2.14 -8.05
N LYS A 49 -15.22 3.22 -8.65
CA LYS A 49 -16.53 3.18 -9.30
C LYS A 49 -16.52 2.11 -10.39
N PRO A 50 -17.66 1.48 -10.72
CA PRO A 50 -17.73 0.44 -11.73
C PRO A 50 -17.00 0.80 -13.05
N GLU A 51 -17.12 2.04 -13.50
CA GLU A 51 -16.48 2.60 -14.69
C GLU A 51 -14.96 2.86 -14.56
N GLU A 52 -14.44 2.92 -13.34
CA GLU A 52 -13.01 3.13 -13.04
C GLU A 52 -12.27 1.80 -12.80
N ARG A 53 -12.99 0.68 -12.66
CA ARG A 53 -12.42 -0.65 -12.36
C ARG A 53 -11.53 -1.22 -13.46
N GLU A 54 -11.75 -0.86 -14.73
CA GLU A 54 -10.88 -1.28 -15.84
C GLU A 54 -9.57 -0.47 -15.90
N TYR A 55 -9.54 0.70 -15.26
CA TYR A 55 -8.37 1.60 -15.24
C TYR A 55 -7.52 1.45 -13.99
N ASN A 56 -7.73 0.39 -13.19
CA ASN A 56 -6.83 0.06 -12.10
C ASN A 56 -5.49 -0.42 -12.68
N GLY A 57 -4.64 0.52 -13.08
CA GLY A 57 -3.29 0.26 -13.58
C GLY A 57 -2.40 -0.46 -12.55
N PHE A 58 -2.86 -0.58 -11.30
CA PHE A 58 -2.29 -1.51 -10.33
C PHE A 58 -2.66 -2.93 -10.75
N GLY A 59 -1.65 -3.61 -11.31
CA GLY A 59 -1.79 -4.92 -11.94
C GLY A 59 -2.70 -5.84 -11.16
N ARG A 60 -3.87 -6.11 -11.71
CA ARG A 60 -4.81 -7.15 -11.24
C ARG A 60 -4.05 -8.45 -10.94
N ASP A 61 -3.04 -8.76 -11.76
CA ASP A 61 -2.12 -9.87 -11.59
C ASP A 61 -1.39 -9.88 -10.23
N VAL A 62 -1.04 -8.71 -9.67
CA VAL A 62 -0.41 -8.59 -8.34
C VAL A 62 -1.46 -8.79 -7.25
N GLN A 63 -2.65 -8.20 -7.39
CA GLN A 63 -3.75 -8.35 -6.43
C GLN A 63 -4.20 -9.81 -6.34
N ASP A 64 -4.26 -10.51 -7.46
CA ASP A 64 -4.65 -11.92 -7.55
C ASP A 64 -3.57 -12.86 -6.96
N LYS A 65 -2.31 -12.40 -6.89
CA LYS A 65 -1.18 -13.14 -6.32
C LYS A 65 -0.90 -12.81 -4.85
N MET A 66 -1.58 -11.80 -4.30
CA MET A 66 -1.35 -11.35 -2.94
C MET A 66 -2.24 -12.11 -1.96
N ILE A 67 -1.61 -12.69 -0.94
CA ILE A 67 -2.26 -13.49 0.08
C ILE A 67 -2.01 -12.84 1.43
N VAL A 68 -3.07 -12.54 2.17
CA VAL A 68 -2.93 -12.10 3.56
C VAL A 68 -2.75 -13.33 4.45
N THR A 69 -1.62 -13.43 5.15
CA THR A 69 -1.32 -14.60 6.00
C THR A 69 -1.40 -14.32 7.49
N GLU A 70 -1.27 -13.06 7.90
CA GLU A 70 -1.48 -12.62 9.28
C GLU A 70 -2.26 -11.29 9.32
N LEU A 71 -3.27 -11.22 10.18
CA LEU A 71 -3.93 -9.98 10.57
C LEU A 71 -4.05 -9.92 12.08
N SER A 72 -3.41 -8.92 12.66
CA SER A 72 -3.37 -8.69 14.09
C SER A 72 -3.74 -7.24 14.41
N VAL A 73 -4.46 -7.03 15.50
CA VAL A 73 -4.70 -5.72 16.11
C VAL A 73 -4.12 -5.78 17.51
N LEU A 74 -3.06 -5.02 17.75
CA LEU A 74 -2.27 -5.06 18.97
C LEU A 74 -2.31 -3.70 19.67
N PRO A 75 -2.23 -3.62 21.00
CA PRO A 75 -1.94 -2.35 21.67
C PRO A 75 -0.59 -1.82 21.18
N ASN A 76 -0.50 -0.52 20.93
CA ASN A 76 0.78 0.09 20.54
C ASN A 76 1.81 -0.04 21.68
N ALA A 77 3.07 -0.31 21.32
CA ALA A 77 4.12 -0.60 22.29
C ALA A 77 4.54 0.62 23.13
N GLU A 78 4.45 1.83 22.56
CA GLU A 78 4.80 3.09 23.24
C GLU A 78 3.61 3.66 24.02
N ASP A 79 2.40 3.53 23.47
CA ASP A 79 1.15 4.00 24.06
C ASP A 79 0.06 2.92 24.02
N PRO A 80 -0.07 2.09 25.07
CA PRO A 80 -1.04 0.99 25.12
C PRO A 80 -2.52 1.43 25.04
N SER A 81 -2.82 2.73 25.13
CA SER A 81 -4.18 3.24 24.92
C SER A 81 -4.57 3.31 23.44
N LYS A 82 -3.59 3.22 22.53
CA LYS A 82 -3.79 3.17 21.09
C LYS A 82 -3.70 1.73 20.58
N MET A 83 -4.42 1.46 19.50
CA MET A 83 -4.38 0.18 18.80
C MET A 83 -3.59 0.34 17.50
N GLU A 84 -2.85 -0.70 17.15
CA GLU A 84 -2.03 -0.80 15.95
C GLU A 84 -2.49 -2.01 15.13
N GLY A 85 -2.72 -1.78 13.83
CA GLY A 85 -3.06 -2.84 12.89
C GLY A 85 -1.80 -3.38 12.23
N ARG A 86 -1.57 -4.69 12.34
CA ARG A 86 -0.49 -5.40 11.66
C ARG A 86 -1.07 -6.34 10.62
N ALA A 87 -0.63 -6.18 9.38
CA ALA A 87 -0.96 -7.08 8.28
C ALA A 87 0.32 -7.65 7.67
N VAL A 88 0.34 -8.95 7.45
CA VAL A 88 1.43 -9.64 6.73
C VAL A 88 0.85 -10.16 5.42
N PHE A 89 1.47 -9.71 4.33
CA PHE A 89 1.15 -10.13 2.98
C PHE A 89 2.27 -11.01 2.46
N GLU A 90 1.89 -12.13 1.86
CA GLU A 90 2.75 -12.94 1.04
C GLU A 90 2.38 -12.70 -0.42
N LEU A 91 3.40 -12.48 -1.25
CA LEU A 91 3.25 -12.32 -2.68
C LEU A 91 3.97 -13.48 -3.35
N ASP A 92 3.26 -14.29 -4.15
CA ASP A 92 3.95 -15.31 -4.94
C ASP A 92 4.62 -14.66 -6.15
N VAL A 93 5.93 -14.56 -6.05
CA VAL A 93 6.80 -13.94 -7.05
C VAL A 93 7.29 -14.99 -8.08
N SER A 94 6.88 -16.24 -7.97
CA SER A 94 7.50 -17.32 -8.75
C SER A 94 7.26 -17.21 -10.28
N GLN A 95 8.37 -16.88 -10.97
CA GLN A 95 8.67 -17.14 -12.38
C GLN A 95 7.82 -16.47 -13.49
N ASP A 96 7.23 -15.31 -13.25
CA ASP A 96 6.89 -14.43 -14.37
C ASP A 96 7.96 -13.35 -14.54
N THR A 97 8.49 -13.26 -15.77
CA THR A 97 9.45 -12.27 -16.32
C THR A 97 9.09 -10.79 -16.09
N HIS A 98 8.07 -10.48 -15.29
CA HIS A 98 7.57 -9.15 -15.02
C HIS A 98 8.25 -8.44 -13.85
N LEU A 99 8.94 -9.13 -12.93
CA LEU A 99 9.80 -8.42 -11.96
C LEU A 99 11.02 -7.75 -12.63
N ALA A 100 11.55 -8.36 -13.70
CA ALA A 100 12.53 -7.68 -14.54
C ALA A 100 11.92 -6.42 -15.16
N ASN A 101 10.64 -6.42 -15.51
CA ASN A 101 9.91 -5.22 -15.95
C ASN A 101 9.58 -4.24 -14.82
N PHE A 102 9.44 -4.67 -13.57
CA PHE A 102 9.30 -3.78 -12.42
C PHE A 102 10.57 -2.93 -12.25
N ASN A 103 11.75 -3.55 -12.31
CA ASN A 103 13.03 -2.83 -12.24
C ASN A 103 13.40 -2.12 -13.57
N THR A 104 13.04 -2.68 -14.73
CA THR A 104 13.33 -2.11 -16.07
C THR A 104 12.38 -0.96 -16.43
N GLN A 105 11.11 -0.97 -16.00
CA GLN A 105 10.25 0.21 -16.11
C GLN A 105 10.82 1.36 -15.27
N ILE A 106 11.30 1.09 -14.05
CA ILE A 106 11.96 2.11 -13.23
C ILE A 106 13.17 2.70 -13.97
N GLN A 107 14.02 1.92 -14.63
CA GLN A 107 15.17 2.44 -15.39
C GLN A 107 14.82 3.12 -16.73
N ALA A 108 13.79 2.65 -17.44
CA ALA A 108 13.35 3.22 -18.72
C ALA A 108 12.72 4.62 -18.59
N PHE A 109 12.24 4.99 -17.41
CA PHE A 109 11.71 6.33 -17.11
C PHE A 109 12.78 7.38 -16.78
N PHE A 110 14.08 7.01 -16.72
CA PHE A 110 15.19 7.94 -16.49
C PHE A 110 16.22 7.96 -17.64
N PRO A 111 15.98 8.65 -18.76
CA PRO A 111 17.09 9.21 -19.51
C PRO A 111 17.70 10.33 -18.66
N MET A 112 18.92 10.10 -18.14
CA MET A 112 19.72 11.15 -17.49
C MET A 112 19.82 12.35 -18.44
N SER A 113 18.99 13.35 -18.19
CA SER A 113 18.94 14.58 -18.95
C SER A 113 19.87 15.57 -18.27
N THR A 114 20.94 15.94 -18.95
CA THR A 114 21.87 16.99 -18.55
C THR A 114 21.15 18.33 -18.32
N PRO A 115 21.53 19.13 -17.31
CA PRO A 115 20.78 20.33 -16.96
C PRO A 115 21.09 21.47 -17.93
N ALA A 116 20.08 21.91 -18.69
CA ALA A 116 20.07 23.19 -19.37
C ALA A 116 19.44 24.24 -18.44
N GLY A 117 20.22 25.25 -18.06
CA GLY A 117 19.87 26.23 -17.05
C GLY A 117 18.83 27.26 -17.50
N THR A 118 17.96 27.65 -16.56
CA THR A 118 17.34 28.97 -16.52
C THR A 118 17.22 29.44 -15.07
N ASN A 119 17.77 30.63 -14.80
CA ASN A 119 17.84 31.23 -13.48
C ASN A 119 16.45 31.71 -13.02
N ARG A 120 15.86 31.04 -12.02
CA ARG A 120 14.71 31.53 -11.24
C ARG A 120 15.14 31.60 -9.76
N PRO A 121 14.72 32.61 -8.97
CA PRO A 121 15.17 32.77 -7.60
C PRO A 121 14.76 31.57 -6.75
N THR A 122 15.75 30.87 -6.20
CA THR A 122 15.60 29.66 -5.39
C THR A 122 15.12 30.03 -3.99
N LYS A 123 13.85 29.77 -3.72
CA LYS A 123 13.36 29.56 -2.35
C LYS A 123 14.15 28.39 -1.78
N ALA A 124 14.84 28.58 -0.67
CA ALA A 124 15.74 27.60 -0.06
C ALA A 124 15.05 26.23 0.04
N THR A 125 15.42 25.33 -0.86
CA THR A 125 14.98 23.95 -0.88
C THR A 125 15.73 23.27 0.25
N SER A 126 15.10 23.10 1.41
CA SER A 126 15.57 22.12 2.38
C SER A 126 15.72 20.81 1.62
N SER A 127 16.93 20.25 1.59
CA SER A 127 17.16 18.94 1.00
C SER A 127 16.07 17.98 1.45
N PRO A 128 15.48 17.17 0.55
CA PRO A 128 14.45 16.23 0.93
C PRO A 128 14.93 15.42 2.15
N PRO A 129 14.07 15.21 3.16
CA PRO A 129 14.46 14.55 4.40
C PRO A 129 15.13 13.22 4.05
N HIS A 130 16.40 13.10 4.42
CA HIS A 130 17.19 11.91 4.15
C HIS A 130 16.62 10.77 5.00
N LEU A 131 16.07 9.74 4.35
CA LEU A 131 15.56 8.54 5.00
C LEU A 131 16.66 7.92 5.88
N ASP A 132 16.36 7.78 7.17
CA ASP A 132 17.24 7.09 8.12
C ASP A 132 16.97 5.59 8.09
N ILE A 133 17.74 4.88 7.27
CA ILE A 133 17.63 3.43 7.09
C ILE A 133 18.08 2.62 8.30
N SER A 134 18.74 3.23 9.29
CA SER A 134 19.09 2.53 10.53
C SER A 134 17.86 2.11 11.34
N ARG A 135 16.72 2.73 11.06
CA ARG A 135 15.40 2.39 11.62
C ARG A 135 14.70 1.23 10.90
N ILE A 136 15.21 0.82 9.74
CA ILE A 136 14.66 -0.29 8.96
C ILE A 136 15.45 -1.55 9.31
N SER A 137 14.81 -2.44 10.06
CA SER A 137 15.38 -3.72 10.44
C SER A 137 15.40 -4.71 9.26
N GLY A 138 15.85 -5.95 9.50
CA GLY A 138 15.92 -7.00 8.49
C GLY A 138 17.25 -7.05 7.73
N ASN A 139 17.41 -8.11 6.94
CA ASN A 139 18.67 -8.47 6.27
C ASN A 139 18.78 -7.98 4.80
N ALA A 140 17.81 -7.20 4.30
CA ALA A 140 17.92 -6.59 2.98
C ALA A 140 19.13 -5.63 2.91
N SER A 141 19.69 -5.45 1.71
CA SER A 141 20.81 -4.54 1.51
C SER A 141 20.42 -3.08 1.79
N GLU A 142 21.40 -2.26 2.17
CA GLU A 142 21.21 -0.82 2.40
C GLU A 142 20.59 -0.11 1.18
N GLU A 143 20.94 -0.54 -0.04
CA GLU A 143 20.38 -0.03 -1.28
C GLU A 143 18.87 -0.32 -1.41
N ILE A 144 18.46 -1.55 -1.10
CA ILE A 144 17.04 -1.95 -1.09
C ILE A 144 16.30 -1.15 -0.02
N LYS A 145 16.88 -1.01 1.19
CA LYS A 145 16.29 -0.23 2.28
C LYS A 145 16.11 1.24 1.92
N ARG A 146 17.09 1.85 1.23
CA ARG A 146 16.98 3.25 0.77
C ARG A 146 15.89 3.43 -0.29
N THR A 147 15.79 2.46 -1.20
CA THR A 147 14.86 2.52 -2.32
C THR A 147 13.43 2.28 -1.87
N LEU A 148 13.20 1.18 -1.14
CA LEU A 148 11.86 0.76 -0.72
C LEU A 148 11.40 1.44 0.58
N GLY A 149 12.32 1.89 1.43
CA GLY A 149 11.96 2.59 2.66
C GLY A 149 11.43 4.02 2.44
N ASN A 150 11.61 4.59 1.24
CA ASN A 150 11.14 5.93 0.91
C ASN A 150 9.76 5.90 0.24
N ILE A 151 8.74 5.57 1.03
CA ILE A 151 7.34 5.47 0.57
C ILE A 151 6.89 6.72 -0.22
N PRO A 152 7.15 7.96 0.23
CA PRO A 152 6.79 9.14 -0.57
C PRO A 152 7.43 9.15 -1.97
N ALA A 153 8.68 8.68 -2.10
CA ALA A 153 9.35 8.59 -3.39
C ALA A 153 8.74 7.50 -4.29
N ILE A 154 8.38 6.33 -3.72
CA ILE A 154 7.66 5.27 -4.46
C ILE A 154 6.41 5.86 -5.10
N PHE A 155 5.57 6.52 -4.30
CA PHE A 155 4.33 7.11 -4.79
C PHE A 155 4.51 8.29 -5.74
N ALA A 156 5.62 9.03 -5.64
CA ALA A 156 5.92 10.12 -6.56
C ALA A 156 6.11 9.62 -8.00
N THR A 157 6.55 8.37 -8.19
CA THR A 157 6.74 7.78 -9.54
C THR A 157 5.41 7.57 -10.29
N TYR A 158 4.31 7.34 -9.58
CA TYR A 158 3.00 7.09 -10.19
C TYR A 158 2.28 8.36 -10.64
N ILE A 159 2.72 9.55 -10.20
CA ILE A 159 1.97 10.79 -10.38
C ILE A 159 2.62 11.64 -11.49
N LYS A 160 2.16 11.44 -12.73
CA LYS A 160 2.65 12.20 -13.90
C LYS A 160 2.36 13.71 -13.89
N CYS A 161 1.47 14.22 -13.03
CA CYS A 161 0.91 15.58 -13.20
C CYS A 161 1.00 16.51 -11.98
N GLY A 162 1.93 16.26 -11.04
CA GLY A 162 2.40 17.31 -10.13
C GLY A 162 1.30 18.05 -9.37
N ARG A 163 0.58 17.35 -8.49
CA ARG A 163 -0.01 17.83 -7.24
C ARG A 163 -0.82 16.70 -6.62
N TYR A 164 -0.28 16.15 -5.54
CA TYR A 164 -1.03 15.24 -4.71
C TYR A 164 -1.64 16.04 -3.56
N THR A 165 -2.89 16.48 -3.73
CA THR A 165 -3.67 17.15 -2.68
C THR A 165 -4.89 16.27 -2.41
N GLY A 166 -4.92 15.55 -1.29
CA GLY A 166 -6.03 14.67 -0.97
C GLY A 166 -5.74 13.75 0.22
N PHE A 167 -6.74 12.97 0.59
CA PHE A 167 -6.75 12.03 1.72
C PHE A 167 -5.53 11.11 1.76
N GLY A 168 -5.13 10.54 0.62
CA GLY A 168 -3.97 9.66 0.55
C GLY A 168 -2.64 10.33 0.91
N LYS A 169 -2.57 11.68 0.92
CA LYS A 169 -1.29 12.37 1.16
C LYS A 169 -0.90 12.18 2.62
N ALA A 170 -1.85 12.45 3.51
CA ALA A 170 -1.69 12.30 4.94
C ALA A 170 -1.40 10.85 5.33
N ILE A 171 -2.01 9.88 4.65
CA ILE A 171 -1.76 8.46 4.86
C ILE A 171 -0.31 8.12 4.50
N LYS A 172 0.13 8.43 3.28
CA LYS A 172 1.48 8.11 2.80
C LYS A 172 2.59 8.76 3.60
N GLU A 173 2.37 9.97 4.09
CA GLU A 173 3.33 10.69 4.94
C GLU A 173 3.47 10.07 6.34
N ARG A 174 2.50 9.25 6.78
CA ARG A 174 2.52 8.55 8.07
C ARG A 174 2.98 7.09 7.97
N MET A 175 3.07 6.53 6.77
CA MET A 175 3.54 5.17 6.58
C MET A 175 5.05 5.08 6.76
N MET A 176 5.50 4.04 7.45
CA MET A 176 6.90 3.78 7.70
C MET A 176 7.23 2.32 7.43
N VAL A 177 8.26 2.05 6.64
CA VAL A 177 8.82 0.71 6.52
C VAL A 177 9.70 0.44 7.74
N THR A 178 9.39 -0.60 8.51
CA THR A 178 10.13 -0.94 9.75
C THR A 178 10.98 -2.20 9.62
N GLU A 179 10.70 -3.03 8.61
CA GLU A 179 11.53 -4.19 8.28
C GLU A 179 11.57 -4.46 6.78
N LEU A 180 12.75 -4.77 6.26
CA LEU A 180 12.94 -5.36 4.94
C LEU A 180 13.89 -6.55 5.04
N SER A 181 13.39 -7.73 4.69
CA SER A 181 14.11 -8.99 4.76
C SER A 181 13.98 -9.77 3.45
N ILE A 182 15.02 -10.53 3.12
CA ILE A 182 15.05 -11.53 2.05
C ILE A 182 15.31 -12.87 2.73
N ILE A 183 14.34 -13.78 2.69
CA ILE A 183 14.40 -15.06 3.38
C ILE A 183 14.14 -16.21 2.40
N PRO A 184 14.58 -17.45 2.69
CA PRO A 184 14.23 -18.61 1.86
C PRO A 184 12.73 -18.90 1.94
N LYS A 185 12.09 -19.19 0.80
CA LYS A 185 10.67 -19.55 0.74
C LYS A 185 10.46 -20.91 1.42
N ALA A 186 9.54 -20.99 2.38
CA ALA A 186 9.36 -22.17 3.23
C ALA A 186 8.96 -23.43 2.45
N GLU A 187 8.07 -23.28 1.45
CA GLU A 187 7.58 -24.38 0.62
C GLU A 187 8.56 -24.75 -0.50
N GLU A 188 9.42 -23.81 -0.90
CA GLU A 188 10.37 -23.97 -2.01
C GLU A 188 11.75 -23.41 -1.63
N PRO A 189 12.59 -24.15 -0.87
CA PRO A 189 13.83 -23.62 -0.29
C PRO A 189 14.89 -23.12 -1.28
N LEU A 190 14.73 -23.43 -2.57
CA LEU A 190 15.60 -22.92 -3.64
C LEU A 190 15.18 -21.52 -4.13
N LYS A 191 14.02 -21.02 -3.70
CA LYS A 191 13.52 -19.68 -4.00
C LYS A 191 13.69 -18.77 -2.78
N LEU A 192 13.78 -17.48 -3.04
CA LEU A 192 13.79 -16.43 -2.03
C LEU A 192 12.44 -15.71 -2.04
N GLU A 193 12.01 -15.25 -0.86
CA GLU A 193 10.86 -14.38 -0.66
C GLU A 193 11.31 -13.06 -0.03
N GLY A 194 10.71 -11.96 -0.47
CA GLY A 194 10.89 -10.65 0.12
C GLY A 194 9.81 -10.44 1.19
N ARG A 195 10.23 -10.04 2.39
CA ARG A 195 9.34 -9.67 3.49
C ARG A 195 9.49 -8.18 3.78
N ALA A 196 8.38 -7.45 3.69
CA ALA A 196 8.29 -6.05 4.08
C ALA A 196 7.32 -5.90 5.25
N VAL A 197 7.71 -5.15 6.27
CA VAL A 197 6.81 -4.73 7.35
C VAL A 197 6.65 -3.23 7.27
N ILE A 198 5.41 -2.79 7.13
CA ILE A 198 5.02 -1.39 7.03
C ILE A 198 4.07 -1.09 8.18
N GLU A 199 4.38 -0.04 8.92
CA GLU A 199 3.60 0.46 10.05
C GLU A 199 2.96 1.81 9.67
N ILE A 200 1.82 2.10 10.29
CA ILE A 200 1.15 3.39 10.15
C ILE A 200 0.40 3.72 11.45
N ASP A 201 0.58 4.96 11.92
CA ASP A 201 -0.21 5.47 13.03
C ASP A 201 -1.64 5.77 12.57
N VAL A 202 -2.61 5.08 13.18
CA VAL A 202 -4.04 5.29 12.92
C VAL A 202 -4.54 6.49 13.74
N MET A 203 -5.05 7.49 13.04
CA MET A 203 -5.59 8.73 13.62
C MET A 203 -7.09 8.87 13.33
N GLU A 204 -7.76 9.81 14.00
CA GLU A 204 -9.22 10.03 13.86
C GLU A 204 -9.66 10.29 12.40
N ASP A 205 -8.81 10.93 11.59
CA ASP A 205 -9.08 11.17 10.17
C ASP A 205 -9.02 9.89 9.32
N MET A 206 -8.53 8.79 9.87
CA MET A 206 -8.33 7.50 9.20
C MET A 206 -9.31 6.43 9.66
N VAL A 207 -10.21 6.74 10.59
CA VAL A 207 -11.29 5.84 11.01
C VAL A 207 -12.62 6.23 10.34
N ASN A 208 -13.50 5.26 10.16
CA ASN A 208 -14.85 5.48 9.66
C ASN A 208 -15.82 5.80 10.82
N ALA A 209 -17.11 6.01 10.51
CA ALA A 209 -18.12 6.34 11.52
C ALA A 209 -18.39 5.22 12.55
N GLU A 210 -17.81 4.03 12.37
CA GLU A 210 -17.88 2.89 13.28
C GLU A 210 -16.56 2.68 14.05
N ASP A 211 -15.68 3.68 14.07
CA ASP A 211 -14.35 3.65 14.70
C ASP A 211 -13.41 2.55 14.17
N ASN A 212 -13.66 2.05 12.96
CA ASN A 212 -12.78 1.11 12.26
C ASN A 212 -11.85 1.84 11.29
N ILE A 213 -10.65 1.31 11.04
CA ILE A 213 -9.75 1.86 10.01
C ILE A 213 -10.50 1.91 8.67
N HIS A 214 -10.57 3.10 8.08
CA HIS A 214 -11.16 3.31 6.78
C HIS A 214 -10.42 2.44 5.77
N GLY A 215 -11.16 1.63 5.00
CA GLY A 215 -10.53 0.67 4.09
C GLY A 215 -9.52 1.32 3.13
N GLY A 216 -9.78 2.56 2.69
CA GLY A 216 -8.87 3.30 1.83
C GLY A 216 -7.45 3.43 2.43
N CYS A 217 -7.31 3.50 3.75
CA CYS A 217 -6.00 3.49 4.43
C CYS A 217 -5.29 2.15 4.27
N LEU A 218 -6.03 1.04 4.40
CA LEU A 218 -5.50 -0.31 4.22
C LEU A 218 -5.10 -0.55 2.77
N ALA A 219 -5.83 0.03 1.81
CA ALA A 219 -5.45 -0.02 0.40
C ALA A 219 -4.08 0.63 0.16
N PHE A 220 -3.76 1.76 0.79
CA PHE A 220 -2.43 2.37 0.69
C PHE A 220 -1.32 1.49 1.29
N LEU A 221 -1.58 0.81 2.41
CA LEU A 221 -0.63 -0.16 2.99
C LEU A 221 -0.30 -1.29 2.03
N ILE A 222 -1.29 -1.71 1.26
CA ILE A 222 -1.13 -2.79 0.29
C ILE A 222 -0.50 -2.31 -1.03
N ASP A 223 -0.72 -1.04 -1.40
CA ASP A 223 -0.25 -0.44 -2.66
C ASP A 223 1.26 -0.13 -2.66
N VAL A 224 1.88 0.00 -1.48
CA VAL A 224 3.34 0.19 -1.32
C VAL A 224 4.10 -1.08 -1.65
#